data_AF-A0A969FKF5-F1
#
_entry.id   AF-A0A969FKF5-F1
#
_cell.length_a   1.000
_cell.length_b   1.000
_cell.length_c   1.000
_cell.angle_alpha   90.00
_cell.angle_beta   90.00
_cell.angle_gamma   90.00
#
_symmetry.space_group_name_H-M   'P 1'
#
loop_
_entity.id
_entity.type
_entity.pdbx_description
1 polymer ?
#
loop_
_entity_poly.entity_id
_entity_poly.type
_entity_poly.pdbx_seq_one_letter_code
_entity_poly.pdbx_strand_id
1 'polypeptide(L)' 'MKFEDLKQRLRRDRGMVSVTLGIPADALADLERVAPLRGTSNAAALMRAYIGQGLRQDLENLEPRS' A
#
# COMPACT_ATOMS: atom_id res chain seq x y z
N MET A 1 16.70 7.28 -0.63
CA MET A 1 15.61 8.18 -0.17
C MET A 1 16.08 9.61 -0.01
N LYS A 2 15.76 10.48 -0.98
CA LYS A 2 15.98 11.93 -0.85
C LYS A 2 14.77 12.59 -0.18
N PHE A 3 15.02 13.70 0.51
CA PHE A 3 14.01 14.47 1.26
C PHE A 3 12.87 15.01 0.36
N GLU A 4 13.12 15.14 -0.94
CA GLU A 4 12.14 15.54 -1.96
C GLU A 4 11.05 14.49 -2.23
N ASP A 5 11.38 13.19 -2.22
CA ASP A 5 10.40 12.11 -2.37
C ASP A 5 9.45 12.05 -1.18
N LEU A 6 9.98 12.36 0.02
CA LEU A 6 9.18 12.46 1.24
C LEU A 6 8.15 13.61 1.13
N LYS A 7 8.56 14.76 0.57
CA LYS A 7 7.67 15.91 0.35
C LYS A 7 6.57 15.62 -0.68
N GLN A 8 6.87 14.92 -1.77
CA GLN A 8 5.84 14.49 -2.74
C GLN A 8 4.82 13.55 -2.09
N ARG A 9 5.26 12.66 -1.20
CA ARG A 9 4.39 11.75 -0.43
C ARG A 9 3.56 12.46 0.65
N LEU A 10 3.96 13.65 1.08
CA LEU A 10 3.24 14.49 2.05
C LEU A 10 2.27 15.49 1.40
N ARG A 11 2.23 15.59 0.06
CA ARG A 11 1.24 16.42 -0.63
C ARG A 11 -0.16 15.98 -0.23
N ARG A 12 -0.99 16.93 0.22
CA ARG A 12 -2.39 16.68 0.60
C ARG A 12 -3.29 16.42 -0.62
N ASP A 13 -2.95 17.01 -1.74
CA ASP A 13 -3.69 16.89 -3.01
C ASP A 13 -3.13 15.72 -3.84
N ARG A 14 -3.37 14.49 -3.34
CA ARG A 14 -3.02 13.27 -4.08
C ARG A 14 -4.28 12.80 -4.78
N GLY A 15 -4.30 12.87 -6.11
CA GLY A 15 -5.36 12.27 -6.90
C GLY A 15 -5.47 10.79 -6.57
N MET A 16 -6.60 10.37 -6.02
CA MET A 16 -6.91 8.95 -5.85
C MET A 16 -7.46 8.42 -7.17
N VAL A 17 -6.88 7.33 -7.66
CA VAL A 17 -7.39 6.61 -8.83
C VAL A 17 -8.08 5.34 -8.34
N SER A 18 -9.33 5.15 -8.73
CA SER A 18 -10.05 3.91 -8.47
C SER A 18 -9.61 2.85 -9.49
N VAL A 19 -9.24 1.67 -9.00
CA VAL A 19 -8.89 0.52 -9.83
C VAL A 19 -9.77 -0.67 -9.43
N THR A 20 -10.20 -1.46 -10.42
CA THR A 20 -10.92 -2.71 -10.19
C THR A 20 -9.92 -3.86 -10.27
N LEU A 21 -9.91 -4.73 -9.26
CA LEU A 21 -8.97 -5.84 -9.15
C LEU A 21 -9.75 -7.11 -8.81
N GLY A 22 -9.54 -8.18 -9.57
CA GLY A 22 -10.08 -9.50 -9.26
C GLY A 22 -9.19 -10.20 -8.24
N ILE A 23 -9.77 -10.66 -7.14
CA ILE A 23 -9.06 -11.37 -6.06
C ILE A 23 -9.82 -12.66 -5.77
N PRO A 24 -9.12 -13.79 -5.52
CA PRO A 24 -9.75 -15.02 -5.09
C PRO A 24 -10.60 -14.82 -3.82
N ALA A 25 -11.75 -15.48 -3.75
CA ALA A 25 -12.72 -15.29 -2.65
C ALA A 25 -12.15 -15.73 -1.29
N ASP A 26 -11.36 -16.81 -1.29
CA ASP A 26 -10.62 -17.30 -0.12
C ASP A 26 -9.59 -16.27 0.37
N ALA A 27 -8.81 -15.68 -0.56
CA ALA A 27 -7.85 -14.65 -0.21
C ALA A 27 -8.54 -13.39 0.36
N LEU A 28 -9.71 -13.01 -0.16
CA LEU A 28 -10.50 -11.91 0.40
C LEU A 28 -10.97 -12.23 1.83
N ALA A 29 -11.48 -13.44 2.08
CA ALA A 29 -11.91 -13.86 3.41
C ALA A 29 -10.75 -13.85 4.42
N ASP A 30 -9.56 -14.29 4.01
CA ASP A 30 -8.36 -14.20 4.85
C ASP A 30 -7.96 -12.75 5.14
N LEU A 31 -8.04 -11.87 4.14
CA LEU A 31 -7.77 -10.44 4.33
C LEU A 31 -8.75 -9.80 5.31
N GLU A 32 -10.03 -10.15 5.26
CA GLU A 32 -11.04 -9.67 6.21
C GLU A 32 -10.77 -10.17 7.63
N ARG A 33 -10.32 -11.42 7.79
CA ARG A 33 -9.93 -11.99 9.09
C ARG A 33 -8.68 -11.33 9.66
N VAL A 34 -7.70 -10.98 8.81
CA VAL A 34 -6.43 -10.37 9.23
C VAL A 34 -6.55 -8.86 9.46
N ALA A 35 -7.44 -8.17 8.75
CA ALA A 35 -7.65 -6.72 8.86
C ALA A 35 -7.81 -6.21 10.30
N PRO A 36 -8.70 -6.77 11.16
CA PRO A 36 -8.85 -6.31 12.53
C PRO A 36 -7.62 -6.61 13.39
N LEU A 37 -6.94 -7.74 13.14
CA LEU A 37 -5.71 -8.13 13.86
C LEU A 37 -4.56 -7.16 13.58
N ARG A 38 -4.58 -6.49 12.43
CA ARG A 38 -3.60 -5.49 12.00
C ARG A 38 -4.02 -4.04 12.32
N GLY A 39 -5.16 -3.84 12.99
CA GLY A 39 -5.68 -2.51 13.32
C GLY A 39 -6.23 -1.73 12.13
N THR A 40 -6.61 -2.43 11.05
CA THR A 40 -7.22 -1.82 9.86
C THR A 40 -8.71 -2.10 9.82
N SER A 41 -9.50 -1.14 9.33
CA SER A 41 -10.96 -1.21 9.38
C SER A 41 -11.60 -2.18 8.39
N ASN A 42 -10.90 -2.56 7.31
CA ASN A 42 -11.40 -3.49 6.28
C ASN A 42 -10.26 -4.08 5.42
N ALA A 43 -10.58 -5.11 4.62
CA ALA A 43 -9.64 -5.74 3.69
C ALA A 43 -9.01 -4.73 2.72
N ALA A 44 -9.76 -3.75 2.22
CA ALA A 44 -9.22 -2.72 1.31
C ALA A 44 -8.15 -1.84 1.98
N ALA A 45 -8.31 -1.51 3.25
CA ALA A 45 -7.31 -0.78 4.02
C ALA A 45 -6.04 -1.63 4.24
N LEU A 46 -6.22 -2.91 4.56
CA LEU A 46 -5.10 -3.84 4.68
C LEU A 46 -4.34 -4.02 3.36
N MET A 47 -5.05 -4.20 2.25
CA MET A 47 -4.47 -4.32 0.91
C MET A 47 -3.64 -3.09 0.55
N ARG A 48 -4.18 -1.88 0.77
CA ARG A 48 -3.42 -0.63 0.54
C ARG A 48 -2.15 -0.57 1.39
N ALA A 49 -2.20 -1.03 2.64
CA ALA A 49 -1.03 -1.07 3.52
C ALA A 49 0.04 -2.03 2.99
N TYR A 50 -0.35 -3.25 2.59
CA TYR A 50 0.58 -4.24 2.02
C TYR A 50 1.21 -3.77 0.71
N ILE A 51 0.40 -3.23 -0.22
CA ILE A 51 0.90 -2.66 -1.47
C ILE A 51 1.89 -1.52 -1.18
N GLY A 52 1.54 -0.60 -0.28
CA GLY A 52 2.40 0.53 0.06
C GLY A 52 3.67 0.14 0.82
N GLN A 53 3.69 -1.00 1.52
CA GLN A 53 4.89 -1.54 2.16
C GLN A 53 5.79 -2.21 1.14
N GLY A 54 5.27 -3.14 0.33
CA GLY A 54 6.04 -3.84 -0.70
C GLY A 54 6.63 -2.87 -1.72
N LEU A 55 5.82 -1.95 -2.22
CA LEU A 55 6.28 -0.97 -3.21
C LEU A 55 7.39 -0.05 -2.66
N ARG A 56 7.33 0.33 -1.39
CA ARG A 56 8.42 1.10 -0.76
C ARG A 56 9.73 0.32 -0.78
N GLN A 57 9.69 -0.93 -0.33
CA GLN A 57 10.87 -1.78 -0.26
C GLN A 57 11.48 -1.99 -1.65
N ASP A 58 10.65 -2.22 -2.65
CA ASP A 58 11.11 -2.41 -4.03
C ASP A 58 11.69 -1.10 -4.62
N LEU A 59 11.03 0.04 -4.39
CA LEU A 59 11.56 1.34 -4.82
C LEU A 59 12.91 1.66 -4.14
N GLU A 60 13.07 1.32 -2.86
CA GLU A 60 14.35 1.44 -2.15
C GLU A 60 15.44 0.54 -2.73
N ASN A 61 15.07 -0.67 -3.17
CA ASN A 61 16.00 -1.60 -3.81
C ASN A 61 16.36 -1.20 -5.26
N LEU A 62 15.45 -0.51 -5.95
CA LEU A 62 15.63 -0.02 -7.32
C LEU A 62 16.37 1.31 -7.37
N GLU A 63 16.42 2.08 -6.28
CA GLU A 63 17.26 3.29 -6.22
C GLU A 63 18.74 2.88 -6.37
N PRO A 64 19.42 3.28 -7.47
CA PRO A 64 20.84 3.02 -7.60
C PRO A 64 21.57 3.74 -6.46
N ARG A 65 22.33 2.98 -5.66
CA ARG A 65 23.30 3.55 -4.71
C ARG A 65 24.24 4.47 -5.50
N SER A 66 23.94 5.75 -5.49
CA SER A 66 24.74 6.82 -6.08
C SER A 66 25.67 7.38 -5.02
#